data_AF-A0A845KQV7-F1
#
_entry.id   AF-A0A845KQV7-F1
#
_cell.length_a   1.000
_cell.length_b   1.000
_cell.length_c   1.000
_cell.angle_alpha   90.00
_cell.angle_beta   90.00
_cell.angle_gamma   90.00
#
_symmetry.space_group_name_H-M   'P 1'
#
loop_
_entity.id
_entity.type
_entity.pdbx_description
1 polymer ?
#
loop_
_entity_poly.entity_id
_entity_poly.type
_entity_poly.pdbx_seq_one_letter_code
_entity_poly.pdbx_strand_id
1 'polypeptide(L)'
;MIVCAVGVFIDISVITVAPIALAIGKKSGYHKEALLLAMIGGGKAGNIISPNPNTIAVSEAFKVDLTSLMMKNFIPAICAVVVTILLSTMLSKKQGVQVTENDLEQKGDKNLPSFIQAVAGPVVAVMMYVI
;
A
#
# COMPACT_ATOMS: atom_id res chain seq x y z
N MET A 1 -17.66 8.77 3.78
CA MET A 1 -16.99 7.73 4.59
C MET A 1 -16.95 6.36 3.91
N ILE A 2 -17.60 6.18 2.76
CA ILE A 2 -17.70 4.87 2.09
C ILE A 2 -16.34 4.37 1.55
N VAL A 3 -15.52 5.24 0.96
CA VAL A 3 -14.17 4.88 0.45
C VAL A 3 -13.26 4.33 1.55
N CYS A 4 -13.41 4.86 2.77
CA CYS A 4 -12.70 4.40 3.95
C CYS A 4 -13.10 2.96 4.32
N ALA A 5 -14.39 2.62 4.25
CA ALA A 5 -14.88 1.28 4.52
C ALA A 5 -14.38 0.25 3.49
N VAL A 6 -14.20 0.65 2.22
CA VAL A 6 -13.71 -0.23 1.14
C VAL A 6 -12.20 -0.52 1.26
N GLY A 7 -11.45 0.25 2.06
CA GLY A 7 -10.06 -0.09 2.39
C GLY A 7 -9.01 0.29 1.35
N VAL A 8 -9.26 1.32 0.53
CA VAL A 8 -8.44 1.72 -0.64
C VAL A 8 -7.04 2.27 -0.28
N PHE A 9 -6.74 2.51 1.00
CA PHE A 9 -5.51 3.18 1.43
C PHE A 9 -4.23 2.42 1.08
N ILE A 10 -4.21 1.10 1.30
CA ILE A 10 -3.00 0.30 1.06
C ILE A 10 -2.70 0.25 -0.44
N ASP A 11 -3.73 0.16 -1.28
CA ASP A 11 -3.58 0.11 -2.73
C ASP A 11 -2.92 1.38 -3.27
N ILE A 12 -3.36 2.56 -2.79
CA ILE A 12 -2.76 3.85 -3.15
C ILE A 12 -1.33 3.96 -2.65
N SER A 13 -1.04 3.48 -1.44
CA SER A 13 0.34 3.46 -0.93
C SER A 13 1.23 2.55 -1.76
N VAL A 14 0.74 1.38 -2.21
CA VAL A 14 1.54 0.43 -3.00
C VAL A 14 1.77 0.95 -4.42
N ILE A 15 0.76 1.50 -5.10
CA ILE A 15 0.91 2.01 -6.47
C ILE A 15 1.87 3.21 -6.55
N THR A 16 1.93 4.03 -5.49
CA THR A 16 2.82 5.20 -5.43
C THR A 16 4.29 4.80 -5.23
N VAL A 17 4.56 3.76 -4.45
CA VAL A 17 5.93 3.27 -4.23
C VAL A 17 6.39 2.25 -5.28
N ALA A 18 5.48 1.68 -6.07
CA ALA A 18 5.78 0.64 -7.05
C ALA A 18 6.89 1.01 -8.05
N PRO A 19 6.94 2.22 -8.65
CA PRO A 19 8.02 2.58 -9.58
C PRO A 19 9.40 2.60 -8.90
N ILE A 20 9.45 3.11 -7.68
CA ILE A 20 10.69 3.16 -6.87
C ILE A 20 11.13 1.73 -6.52
N ALA A 21 10.18 0.92 -6.08
CA ALA A 21 10.41 -0.48 -5.74
C ALA A 21 10.96 -1.23 -6.96
N LEU A 22 10.31 -1.18 -8.12
CA LEU A 22 10.77 -1.83 -9.35
C LEU A 22 12.18 -1.36 -9.77
N ALA A 23 12.48 -0.06 -9.66
CA ALA A 23 13.82 0.46 -9.97
C ALA A 23 14.90 -0.13 -9.05
N ILE A 24 14.63 -0.22 -7.75
CA ILE A 24 15.52 -0.87 -6.77
C ILE A 24 15.61 -2.38 -7.07
N GLY A 25 14.49 -3.03 -7.33
CA GLY A 25 14.40 -4.46 -7.62
C GLY A 25 15.24 -4.87 -8.82
N LYS A 26 15.21 -4.08 -9.89
CA LYS A 26 16.07 -4.28 -11.07
C LYS A 26 17.55 -4.14 -10.70
N LYS A 27 17.92 -3.08 -9.97
CA LYS A 27 19.33 -2.82 -9.59
C LYS A 27 19.89 -3.90 -8.66
N SER A 28 19.05 -4.45 -7.78
CA SER A 28 19.42 -5.46 -6.79
C SER A 28 19.17 -6.91 -7.25
N GLY A 29 18.60 -7.12 -8.44
CA GLY A 29 18.28 -8.46 -8.96
C GLY A 29 17.15 -9.18 -8.22
N TYR A 30 16.25 -8.45 -7.57
CA TYR A 30 15.13 -9.01 -6.81
C TYR A 30 13.95 -9.40 -7.71
N HIS A 31 13.18 -10.38 -7.24
CA HIS A 31 12.00 -10.91 -7.92
C HIS A 31 10.75 -10.08 -7.59
N LYS A 32 9.85 -9.90 -8.57
CA LYS A 32 8.65 -9.05 -8.47
C LYS A 32 7.77 -9.44 -7.28
N GLU A 33 7.67 -10.73 -6.98
CA GLU A 33 6.88 -11.29 -5.90
C GLU A 33 7.43 -10.87 -4.53
N ALA A 34 8.76 -10.83 -4.37
CA ALA A 34 9.40 -10.38 -3.15
C ALA A 34 9.18 -8.88 -2.92
N LEU A 35 9.24 -8.07 -3.98
CA LEU A 35 8.91 -6.65 -3.92
C LEU A 35 7.44 -6.41 -3.60
N LEU A 36 6.52 -7.14 -4.25
CA LEU A 36 5.09 -7.02 -4.01
C LEU A 36 4.75 -7.39 -2.57
N LEU A 37 5.33 -8.47 -2.05
CA LEU A 37 5.16 -8.86 -0.65
C LEU A 37 5.71 -7.80 0.31
N ALA A 38 6.89 -7.25 0.03
CA ALA A 38 7.48 -6.19 0.85
C ALA A 38 6.61 -4.91 0.86
N MET A 39 6.10 -4.51 -0.30
CA MET A 39 5.23 -3.32 -0.42
C MET A 39 3.89 -3.52 0.30
N ILE A 40 3.18 -4.63 0.05
CA ILE A 40 1.88 -4.90 0.66
C ILE A 40 2.03 -5.17 2.16
N GLY A 41 3.02 -5.99 2.56
CA GLY A 41 3.27 -6.32 3.96
C GLY A 41 3.69 -5.09 4.77
N GLY A 42 4.56 -4.24 4.21
CA GLY A 42 4.95 -2.97 4.82
C GLY A 42 3.77 -2.00 4.93
N GLY A 43 2.98 -1.87 3.87
CA GLY A 43 1.76 -1.04 3.87
C GLY A 43 0.74 -1.50 4.91
N LYS A 44 0.55 -2.82 5.07
CA LYS A 44 -0.35 -3.37 6.09
C LYS A 44 0.19 -3.16 7.51
N ALA A 45 1.49 -3.34 7.72
CA ALA A 45 2.11 -3.09 9.02
C ALA A 45 2.02 -1.61 9.43
N GLY A 46 2.24 -0.69 8.50
CA GLY A 46 2.03 0.75 8.73
C GLY A 46 0.57 1.10 9.02
N ASN A 47 -0.38 0.41 8.37
CA ASN A 47 -1.82 0.64 8.61
C ASN A 47 -2.23 0.30 10.06
N ILE A 48 -1.56 -0.62 10.75
CA ILE A 48 -1.89 -1.03 12.12
C ILE A 48 -1.70 0.12 13.14
N ILE A 49 -0.75 1.02 12.90
CA ILE A 49 -0.42 2.18 13.76
C ILE A 49 -0.89 3.52 13.19
N SER A 50 -1.75 3.51 12.18
CA SER A 50 -2.28 4.73 11.55
C SER A 50 -3.74 4.98 11.97
N PRO A 51 -4.23 6.23 11.85
CA PRO A 51 -5.65 6.52 11.98
C PRO A 51 -6.40 5.96 10.77
N ASN A 52 -6.73 4.67 10.83
CA ASN A 52 -7.43 3.97 9.75
C ASN A 52 -8.91 3.72 10.12
N PRO A 53 -9.76 3.42 9.13
CA PRO A 53 -11.21 3.26 9.34
C PRO A 53 -11.58 2.17 10.35
N ASN A 54 -10.79 1.08 10.43
CA ASN A 54 -11.00 0.03 11.41
C ASN A 54 -10.64 0.50 12.82
N THR A 55 -9.51 1.21 12.99
CA THR A 55 -9.08 1.76 14.28
C THR A 55 -10.05 2.84 14.77
N ILE A 56 -10.57 3.67 13.85
CA ILE A 56 -11.59 4.69 14.13
C ILE A 56 -12.89 4.02 14.58
N ALA A 57 -13.37 3.00 13.87
CA ALA A 57 -14.58 2.27 14.24
C ALA A 57 -14.48 1.62 15.63
N VAL A 58 -13.30 1.07 15.98
CA VAL A 58 -13.04 0.50 17.31
C VAL A 58 -12.97 1.60 18.38
N SER A 59 -12.30 2.72 18.09
CA SER A 59 -12.23 3.88 18.99
C SER A 59 -13.62 4.41 19.33
N GLU A 60 -14.50 4.54 18.32
CA GLU A 60 -15.85 5.03 18.47
C GLU A 60 -16.78 4.02 19.17
N ALA A 61 -16.69 2.74 18.82
CA ALA A 61 -17.50 1.68 19.43
C ALA A 61 -17.17 1.48 20.92
N PHE A 62 -15.89 1.52 21.29
CA PHE A 62 -15.43 1.30 22.66
C PHE A 62 -15.20 2.59 23.45
N LYS A 63 -15.42 3.77 22.84
CA LYS A 63 -15.19 5.10 23.43
C LYS A 63 -13.80 5.25 24.05
N VAL A 64 -12.79 4.70 23.39
CA VAL A 64 -11.38 4.78 23.81
C VAL A 64 -10.62 5.73 22.89
N ASP A 65 -9.62 6.42 23.44
CA ASP A 65 -8.83 7.37 22.67
C ASP A 65 -8.08 6.71 21.50
N LEU A 66 -8.18 7.32 20.31
CA LEU A 66 -7.58 6.81 19.08
C LEU A 66 -6.05 6.68 19.20
N THR A 67 -5.40 7.66 19.84
CA THR A 67 -3.96 7.67 20.04
C THR A 67 -3.53 6.52 20.94
N SER A 68 -4.31 6.24 22.00
CA SER A 68 -4.06 5.10 22.90
C SER A 68 -4.14 3.76 22.17
N LEU A 69 -5.14 3.58 21.29
CA LEU A 69 -5.27 2.38 20.45
C LEU A 69 -4.09 2.22 19.48
N MET A 70 -3.69 3.29 18.79
CA MET A 70 -2.54 3.27 17.88
C MET A 70 -1.25 2.92 18.61
N MET A 71 -1.03 3.46 19.82
CA MET A 71 0.14 3.14 20.64
C MET A 71 0.13 1.68 21.12
N LYS A 72 -1.03 1.12 21.46
CA LYS A 72 -1.16 -0.29 21.87
C LYS A 72 -0.83 -1.24 20.70
N ASN A 73 -1.08 -0.80 19.48
CA ASN A 73 -0.81 -1.52 18.25
C ASN A 73 0.66 -1.43 17.77
N PHE A 74 1.52 -0.67 18.48
CA PHE A 74 2.92 -0.49 18.12
C PHE A 74 3.73 -1.80 18.13
N ILE A 75 3.57 -2.61 19.18
CA ILE A 75 4.25 -3.92 19.28
C ILE A 75 3.80 -4.85 18.13
N PRO A 76 2.49 -5.05 17.88
CA PRO A 76 2.01 -5.80 16.72
C PRO A 76 2.57 -5.29 15.38
N ALA A 77 2.69 -3.98 15.20
CA ALA A 77 3.24 -3.41 13.96
C ALA A 77 4.71 -3.75 13.76
N ILE A 78 5.54 -3.69 14.80
CA ILE A 78 6.95 -4.12 14.71
C ILE A 78 7.03 -5.60 14.34
N CYS A 79 6.25 -6.46 15.00
CA CYS A 79 6.20 -7.88 14.66
C CYS A 79 5.80 -8.10 13.20
N ALA A 80 4.80 -7.38 12.70
CA ALA A 80 4.37 -7.45 11.31
C ALA A 80 5.46 -7.00 10.32
N VAL A 81 6.21 -5.94 10.63
CA VAL A 81 7.36 -5.50 9.83
C VAL A 81 8.45 -6.58 9.80
N VAL A 82 8.82 -7.14 10.96
CA VAL A 82 9.84 -8.19 11.06
C VAL A 82 9.44 -9.41 10.24
N VAL A 83 8.20 -9.89 10.38
CA VAL A 83 7.69 -11.02 9.60
C VAL A 83 7.69 -10.70 8.11
N THR A 84 7.29 -9.50 7.72
CA THR A 84 7.31 -9.07 6.31
C THR A 84 8.73 -9.13 5.74
N ILE A 85 9.72 -8.60 6.46
CA ILE A 85 11.13 -8.63 6.04
C ILE A 85 11.63 -10.07 5.90
N LEU A 86 11.31 -10.94 6.85
CA LEU A 86 11.72 -12.35 6.80
C LEU A 86 11.11 -13.05 5.58
N LEU A 87 9.81 -12.91 5.37
CA LEU A 87 9.12 -13.55 4.26
C LEU A 87 9.58 -12.99 2.91
N SER A 88 9.75 -11.67 2.78
CA SER A 88 10.23 -11.05 1.54
C SER A 88 11.67 -11.46 1.23
N THR A 89 12.53 -11.58 2.25
CA THR A 89 13.92 -12.04 2.08
C THR A 89 13.98 -13.51 1.67
N MET A 90 13.13 -14.36 2.25
CA MET A 90 13.02 -15.76 1.84
C MET A 90 12.55 -15.90 0.40
N LEU A 91 11.56 -15.10 0.00
CA LEU A 91 11.01 -15.12 -1.35
C LEU A 91 12.00 -14.55 -2.37
N SER A 92 12.79 -13.56 -1.98
CA SER A 92 13.86 -12.99 -2.82
C SER A 92 14.98 -13.98 -3.14
N LYS A 93 15.11 -15.08 -2.41
CA LYS A 93 16.11 -16.14 -2.65
C LYS A 93 15.57 -17.31 -3.48
N LYS A 94 14.26 -17.34 -3.75
CA LYS A 94 13.61 -18.37 -4.57
C LYS A 94 13.63 -17.96 -6.04
N GLN A 95 13.58 -18.94 -6.94
CA GLN A 95 13.32 -18.68 -8.35
C GLN A 95 11.96 -17.99 -8.50
N GLY A 96 11.95 -16.85 -9.19
CA GLY A 96 10.77 -16.04 -9.45
C GLY A 96 10.98 -15.12 -10.65
N VAL A 97 9.97 -14.34 -11.00
CA VAL A 97 10.06 -13.42 -12.14
C VAL A 97 10.92 -12.22 -11.75
N GLN A 98 12.11 -12.08 -12.35
CA GLN A 98 12.97 -10.92 -12.14
C GLN A 98 12.34 -9.65 -12.72
N VAL A 99 12.67 -8.50 -12.13
CA VAL A 99 12.31 -7.19 -12.70
C VAL A 99 13.14 -6.92 -13.96
N THR A 100 12.47 -6.62 -15.06
CA THR A 100 13.10 -6.36 -16.38
C THR A 100 13.03 -4.88 -16.76
N GLU A 101 13.74 -4.46 -17.80
CA GLU A 101 13.67 -3.07 -18.29
C GLU A 101 12.25 -2.70 -18.77
N ASN A 102 11.54 -3.65 -19.35
CA ASN A 102 10.15 -3.50 -19.79
C ASN A 102 9.18 -3.17 -18.64
N ASP A 103 9.54 -3.48 -17.39
CA ASP A 103 8.74 -3.15 -16.20
C ASP A 103 8.96 -1.71 -15.71
N LEU A 104 10.02 -1.04 -16.18
CA LEU A 104 10.33 0.35 -15.85
C LEU A 104 9.87 1.33 -16.93
N GLU A 105 9.80 0.86 -18.18
CA GLU A 105 9.24 1.66 -19.25
C GLU A 105 7.73 1.81 -19.05
N GLN A 106 7.28 2.99 -18.64
CA GLN A 106 5.91 3.40 -18.91
C GLN A 106 5.78 3.41 -20.43
N LYS A 107 5.12 2.38 -21.00
CA LYS A 107 4.62 2.44 -22.37
C LYS A 107 3.80 3.72 -22.47
N GLY A 108 4.40 4.73 -23.07
CA GLY A 108 3.80 6.04 -23.30
C GLY A 108 2.69 5.88 -24.32
N ASP A 109 1.56 5.34 -23.86
CA ASP A 109 0.35 5.35 -24.66
C ASP A 109 -0.04 6.82 -24.81
N LYS A 110 0.11 7.35 -26.02
CA LYS A 110 -0.16 8.75 -26.35
C LYS A 110 -1.65 9.10 -26.27
N ASN A 111 -2.51 8.11 -26.02
CA ASN A 111 -3.94 8.28 -25.76
C ASN A 111 -4.18 8.64 -24.29
N LEU A 112 -3.78 9.85 -23.91
CA LEU A 112 -4.11 10.39 -22.60
C LEU A 112 -5.62 10.62 -22.51
N PRO A 113 -6.25 10.33 -21.35
CA PRO A 113 -7.65 10.65 -21.15
C PRO A 113 -7.88 12.16 -21.32
N SER A 114 -9.04 12.53 -21.86
CA SER A 114 -9.46 13.93 -21.89
C SER A 114 -9.55 14.50 -20.46
N PHE A 115 -9.46 15.83 -20.31
CA PHE A 115 -9.48 16.48 -19.00
C PHE A 115 -10.65 16.01 -18.11
N ILE A 116 -11.84 15.86 -18.70
CA ILE A 116 -13.04 15.38 -17.98
C ILE A 116 -12.86 13.96 -17.46
N GLN A 117 -12.26 13.06 -18.26
CA GLN A 117 -11.99 11.68 -17.86
C GLN A 117 -10.92 11.60 -16.76
N ALA A 118 -9.91 12.46 -16.80
CA ALA A 118 -8.87 12.52 -15.78
C ALA A 118 -9.40 13.02 -14.42
N VAL A 119 -10.33 13.99 -14.45
CA VAL A 119 -10.89 14.61 -13.24
C VAL A 119 -12.08 13.81 -12.67
N ALA A 120 -12.79 13.04 -13.49
CA ALA A 120 -13.95 12.24 -13.04
C ALA A 120 -13.60 11.28 -11.91
N GLY A 121 -12.47 10.57 -11.98
CA GLY A 121 -12.02 9.65 -10.93
C GLY A 121 -11.82 10.33 -9.57
N PRO A 122 -10.95 11.36 -9.47
CA PRO A 122 -10.75 12.15 -8.25
C PRO A 122 -12.05 12.75 -7.70
N VAL A 123 -12.92 13.30 -8.55
CA VAL A 123 -14.18 13.92 -8.12
C VAL A 123 -15.12 12.89 -7.50
N VAL A 124 -15.29 11.72 -8.13
CA VAL A 124 -16.11 10.63 -7.58
C VAL A 124 -15.53 10.12 -6.26
N ALA A 125 -14.22 9.99 -6.16
CA ALA A 125 -13.56 9.58 -4.92
C ALA A 125 -13.80 10.58 -3.77
N VAL A 126 -13.70 11.89 -4.04
CA VAL A 126 -13.98 12.94 -3.04
C VAL A 126 -15.46 12.95 -2.66
N MET A 127 -16.38 12.85 -3.63
CA MET A 127 -17.81 12.72 -3.36
C MET A 127 -18.10 11.55 -2.42
N MET A 128 -17.56 10.37 -2.72
CA MET A 128 -17.77 9.16 -1.92
C MET A 128 -16.99 9.15 -0.59
N TYR A 129 -16.00 10.03 -0.45
CA TYR A 129 -15.36 10.29 0.83
C TYR A 129 -16.24 11.19 1.72
N VAL A 130 -16.90 12.19 1.14
CA VAL A 130 -17.80 13.11 1.86
C VAL A 130 -19.11 12.43 2.25
N ILE A 131 -19.67 11.58 1.39
CA ILE A 131 -20.86 10.74 1.65
C ILE A 131 -20.47 9.52 2.47
#